data_AF-A0A2X3LR30-F1
#
_entry.id   AF-A0A2X3LR30-F1
#
_cell.length_a   1.000
_cell.length_b   1.000
_cell.length_c   1.000
_cell.angle_alpha   90.00
_cell.angle_beta   90.00
_cell.angle_gamma   90.00
#
_symmetry.space_group_name_H-M   'P 1'
#
loop_
_entity.id
_entity.type
_entity.pdbx_description
1 polymer ?
#
loop_
_entity_poly.entity_id
_entity_poly.type
_entity_poly.pdbx_seq_one_letter_code
_entity_poly.pdbx_strand_id
1 'polypeptide(L)' 'MLSIILTGHGGFASGMEKAMKQILGEQSQFIAIDFPETSSTALLTSQLEEAIAQLDCEDGIVF' A
#
# COMPACT_ATOMS: atom_id res chain seq x y z
N MET A 1 5.61 -13.21 -7.09
CA MET A 1 6.04 -12.84 -5.71
C MET A 1 4.83 -12.28 -5.00
N LEU A 2 4.62 -12.57 -3.70
CA LEU A 2 3.48 -12.02 -2.96
C LEU A 2 3.48 -10.49 -3.01
N SER A 3 2.34 -9.89 -3.34
CA SER A 3 2.15 -8.45 -3.29
C SER A 3 1.65 -7.98 -1.92
N ILE A 4 2.08 -6.80 -1.51
CA ILE A 4 1.75 -6.22 -0.21
C ILE A 4 1.08 -4.86 -0.42
N ILE A 5 -0.09 -4.68 0.17
CA ILE A 5 -0.75 -3.37 0.25
C ILE A 5 -0.81 -2.96 1.72
N LEU A 6 0.10 -2.08 2.14
CA LEU A 6 0.09 -1.56 3.50
C LEU A 6 -0.87 -0.39 3.61
N THR A 7 -1.88 -0.51 4.47
CA THR A 7 -2.81 0.59 4.77
C THR A 7 -2.57 1.15 6.17
N GLY A 8 -2.88 2.43 6.38
CA GLY A 8 -2.72 3.04 7.70
C GLY A 8 -3.38 4.41 7.83
N HIS A 9 -3.85 4.73 9.03
CA HIS A 9 -4.41 6.05 9.31
C HIS A 9 -3.33 7.14 9.23
N GLY A 10 -3.73 8.36 8.83
CA GLY A 10 -2.81 9.48 8.69
C GLY A 10 -1.71 9.17 7.68
N GLY A 11 -0.45 9.33 8.08
CA GLY A 11 0.74 9.03 7.26
C GLY A 11 1.47 7.75 7.64
N PHE A 12 0.80 6.80 8.30
CA PHE A 12 1.46 5.60 8.83
C PHE A 12 2.03 4.72 7.72
N ALA A 13 1.25 4.44 6.66
CA ALA A 13 1.67 3.52 5.61
C ALA A 13 2.87 4.09 4.83
N SER A 14 2.79 5.35 4.41
CA SER A 14 3.90 6.01 3.72
C SER A 14 5.13 6.20 4.61
N GLY A 15 4.95 6.38 5.93
CA GLY A 15 6.05 6.40 6.90
C GLY A 15 6.79 5.06 6.99
N MET A 16 6.04 3.96 7.07
CA MET A 16 6.59 2.60 7.11
C MET A 16 7.27 2.21 5.79
N GLU A 17 6.69 2.57 4.65
CA GLU A 17 7.30 2.38 3.33
C GLU A 17 8.65 3.07 3.24
N LYS A 18 8.75 4.33 3.68
CA LYS A 18 10.01 5.08 3.69
C LYS A 18 11.05 4.37 4.54
N ALA A 19 10.69 3.94 5.75
CA ALA A 19 11.60 3.20 6.64
C ALA A 19 12.05 1.88 6.00
N MET A 20 11.13 1.12 5.42
CA MET A 20 11.41 -0.13 4.71
C MET A 20 12.38 0.12 3.54
N LYS A 21 12.14 1.14 2.72
CA LYS A 21 13.00 1.50 1.58
C LYS A 21 14.41 1.86 2.02
N GLN A 22 14.58 2.55 3.16
CA GLN A 22 15.92 2.88 3.68
C GLN A 22 16.71 1.64 4.13
N ILE A 23 16.03 0.62 4.66
CA ILE A 23 16.69 -0.57 5.22
C ILE A 23 16.89 -1.64 4.14
N LEU A 24 15.89 -1.86 3.29
CA LEU A 24 15.81 -2.99 2.36
C LEU A 24 15.92 -2.58 0.88
N GLY A 25 15.90 -1.28 0.58
CA GLY A 25 15.83 -0.78 -0.79
C GLY A 25 14.41 -0.84 -1.38
N GLU A 26 14.28 -0.58 -2.68
CA GLU A 26 13.00 -0.56 -3.38
C GLU A 26 12.35 -1.95 -3.44
N GLN A 27 11.04 -2.01 -3.20
CA GLN A 27 10.24 -3.23 -3.27
C GLN A 27 9.23 -3.08 -4.42
N SER A 28 9.30 -3.97 -5.41
CA SER A 28 8.48 -3.87 -6.63
C SER A 28 7.03 -4.33 -6.46
N GLN A 29 6.74 -5.09 -5.41
CA GLN A 29 5.40 -5.65 -5.12
C GLN A 29 4.83 -5.08 -3.81
N PHE A 30 5.03 -3.78 -3.57
CA PHE A 30 4.59 -3.11 -2.36
C PHE A 30 3.96 -1.77 -2.69
N ILE A 31 2.76 -1.50 -2.15
CA ILE A 31 2.09 -0.20 -2.24
C ILE A 31 1.65 0.23 -0.84
N ALA A 32 1.95 1.48 -0.48
CA ALA A 32 1.42 2.12 0.73
C ALA A 32 0.22 3.01 0.41
N ILE A 33 -0.87 2.86 1.17
CA ILE A 33 -2.07 3.69 1.07
C ILE A 33 -2.38 4.31 2.43
N ASP A 34 -2.31 5.64 2.48
CA ASP A 34 -2.64 6.43 3.65
C ASP A 34 -4.15 6.72 3.74
N PHE A 35 -4.70 6.71 4.94
CA PHE A 35 -6.08 7.05 5.25
C PHE A 35 -6.14 8.28 6.17
N PRO A 36 -5.97 9.51 5.62
CA PRO A 36 -6.05 10.74 6.39
C PRO A 36 -7.49 11.06 6.82
N GLU A 37 -7.66 11.99 7.77
CA GLU A 37 -8.98 12.43 8.25
C GLU A 37 -9.90 12.99 7.16
N THR A 38 -9.32 13.53 6.08
CA THR A 38 -10.04 14.05 4.92
C THR A 38 -10.50 12.95 3.94
N SER A 39 -10.09 11.70 4.17
CA SER A 39 -10.44 10.58 3.30
C SER A 39 -11.83 10.02 3.61
N SER A 40 -12.29 9.11 2.76
CA SER A 40 -13.53 8.38 2.92
C SER A 40 -13.34 6.91 2.59
N THR A 41 -14.23 6.05 3.06
CA THR A 41 -14.19 4.62 2.73
C THR A 41 -14.35 4.36 1.24
N ALA A 42 -15.13 5.19 0.53
CA ALA A 42 -15.29 5.12 -0.91
C ALA A 42 -13.96 5.41 -1.62
N LEU A 43 -13.27 6.49 -1.23
CA LEU A 43 -11.95 6.83 -1.78
C LEU A 43 -10.93 5.72 -1.49
N LEU A 44 -10.88 5.22 -0.25
CA LEU A 44 -10.00 4.12 0.13
C LEU A 44 -10.27 2.86 -0.71
N THR A 45 -11.53 2.55 -0.97
CA THR A 45 -11.92 1.40 -1.81
C THR A 45 -11.37 1.57 -3.23
N SER A 46 -11.55 2.75 -3.85
CA SER A 46 -11.01 3.01 -5.19
C SER A 46 -9.48 2.94 -5.21
N GLN A 47 -8.79 3.45 -4.19
CA GLN A 47 -7.33 3.36 -4.09
C GLN A 47 -6.85 1.91 -3.95
N LEU A 48 -7.58 1.07 -3.22
CA LEU A 48 -7.27 -0.36 -3.08
C LEU A 48 -7.46 -1.09 -4.42
N GLU A 49 -8.55 -0.82 -5.14
CA GLU A 49 -8.80 -1.38 -6.48
C GLU A 49 -7.71 -0.99 -7.47
N GLU A 50 -7.29 0.28 -7.46
CA GLU A 50 -6.17 0.77 -8.27
C GLU A 50 -4.83 0.12 -7.91
N ALA A 51 -4.57 -0.11 -6.62
CA ALA A 51 -3.36 -0.77 -6.16
C ALA A 51 -3.30 -2.24 -6.58
N ILE A 52 -4.42 -2.96 -6.47
CA ILE A 52 -4.55 -4.35 -6.93
C ILE A 52 -4.29 -4.44 -8.44
N ALA A 53 -4.79 -3.48 -9.22
CA ALA A 53 -4.57 -3.46 -10.68
C ALA A 53 -3.12 -3.16 -11.09
N GLN A 54 -2.32 -2.53 -10.21
CA GLN A 54 -0.91 -2.21 -10.45
C GLN A 54 0.04 -3.33 -10.03
N LEU A 55 -0.38 -4.18 -9.09
CA LEU A 55 0.43 -5.25 -8.52
C LEU A 55 0.31 -6.55 -9.32
N ASP A 56 1.41 -7.30 -9.36
CA ASP A 56 1.43 -8.63 -9.97
C ASP A 56 0.98 -9.66 -8.94
N CYS A 57 -0.32 -9.98 -9.00
CA CYS A 57 -0.99 -10.76 -7.96
C CYS A 57 -0.91 -12.29 -8.20
N GLU A 58 0.02 -12.78 -9.04
CA GLU A 58 0.15 -14.22 -9.36
C GLU A 58 0.25 -15.11 -8.11
N ASP A 59 0.99 -14.67 -7.09
CA ASP A 59 1.15 -15.41 -5.83
C ASP A 59 0.16 -14.97 -4.73
N GLY A 60 -0.73 -14.02 -5.04
CA GLY A 60 -1.70 -13.43 -4.10
C GLY A 60 -1.25 -12.11 -3.46
N ILE A 61 -2.14 -11.55 -2.62
CA ILE A 61 -1.97 -10.25 -1.96
C ILE A 61 -2.12 -10.39 -0.45
N VAL A 62 -1.27 -9.69 0.30
CA VAL A 62 -1.39 -9.50 1.75
C VAL A 62 -1.76 -8.04 2.05
N PHE A 63 -2.71 -7.87 2.96
CA PHE A 63 -3.13 -6.57 3.52
C PHE A 63 -2.67 -6.42 4.96
#